data_AF-A0A7S2UYJ1-F1
#
_entry.id   AF-A0A7S2UYJ1-F1
#
_cell.length_a   1.000
_cell.length_b   1.000
_cell.length_c   1.000
_cell.angle_alpha   90.00
_cell.angle_beta   90.00
_cell.angle_gamma   90.00
#
_symmetry.space_group_name_H-M   'P 1'
#
loop_
_entity.id
_entity.type
_entity.pdbx_description
1 polymer ?
#
loop_
_entity_poly.entity_id
_entity_poly.type
_entity_poly.pdbx_seq_one_letter_code
_entity_poly.pdbx_strand_id
1 'polypeptide(L)'
;ENEKDALLSKIELGSRNLEVLVKLKQGQDEVEQEAVVTDYSDSVLLPIQAIQRKNTEILDRGQSKVKTLHKIKNFRKSINYMEWEHRYLEDQVHDLEEYFTDLQLLRVTKSLQSIIKGDQTESDKKIVERYEHKTQIMAKNHSEKVAKLQLSSTKLLQQIEERQGENDKLKQQLNELESSVAVRESIHRSR
;
A
#
# COMPACT_ATOMS: atom_id res chain seq x y z
N GLU A 1 39.94 -34.15 -34.20
CA GLU A 1 41.10 -34.09 -33.30
C GLU A 1 41.04 -32.90 -32.36
N ASN A 2 41.01 -31.66 -32.87
CA ASN A 2 41.09 -30.44 -32.06
C ASN A 2 40.10 -30.32 -30.86
N GLU A 3 38.83 -30.72 -31.00
CA GLU A 3 37.87 -30.67 -29.87
C GLU A 3 38.14 -31.74 -28.80
N LYS A 4 38.57 -32.93 -29.21
CA LYS A 4 38.88 -34.04 -28.31
C LYS A 4 40.12 -33.72 -27.49
N ASP A 5 41.14 -33.14 -28.11
CA ASP A 5 42.37 -32.74 -27.44
C ASP A 5 42.16 -31.54 -26.52
N ALA A 6 41.30 -30.58 -26.90
CA ALA A 6 40.90 -29.49 -26.03
C ALA A 6 40.14 -29.98 -24.77
N LEU A 7 39.25 -30.95 -24.92
CA LEU A 7 38.54 -31.56 -23.80
C LEU A 7 39.49 -32.35 -22.88
N LEU A 8 40.41 -33.12 -23.44
CA LEU A 8 41.41 -33.88 -22.68
C LEU A 8 42.34 -32.93 -21.89
N SER A 9 42.79 -31.83 -22.49
CA SER A 9 43.59 -30.81 -21.80
C SER A 9 42.81 -30.14 -20.67
N LYS A 10 41.51 -29.88 -20.87
CA LYS A 10 40.63 -29.30 -19.83
C LYS A 10 40.41 -30.25 -18.65
N ILE A 11 40.31 -31.55 -18.92
CA ILE A 11 40.20 -32.61 -17.91
C ILE A 11 41.51 -32.76 -17.15
N GLU A 12 42.65 -32.74 -17.85
CA GLU A 12 43.98 -32.83 -17.23
C GLU A 12 44.25 -31.62 -16.32
N LEU A 13 43.88 -30.41 -16.76
CA LEU A 13 43.96 -29.21 -15.93
C LEU A 13 43.05 -29.32 -14.69
N GLY A 14 41.84 -29.88 -14.85
CA GLY A 14 40.90 -30.14 -13.76
C GLY A 14 41.36 -31.22 -12.77
N SER A 15 42.30 -32.08 -13.17
CA SER A 15 42.89 -33.12 -12.30
C SER A 15 44.06 -32.63 -11.43
N ARG A 16 44.52 -31.39 -11.64
CA ARG A 16 45.61 -30.80 -10.87
C ARG A 16 45.04 -29.90 -9.77
N ASN A 17 45.46 -30.13 -8.53
CA ASN A 17 45.20 -29.20 -7.44
C ASN A 17 46.08 -27.95 -7.66
N LEU A 18 45.46 -26.89 -8.18
CA LEU A 18 46.10 -25.60 -8.41
C LEU A 18 45.73 -24.64 -7.29
N GLU A 19 46.72 -24.13 -6.58
CA GLU A 19 46.53 -23.02 -5.66
C GLU A 19 46.43 -21.72 -6.46
N VAL A 20 45.27 -21.08 -6.39
CA VAL A 20 45.00 -19.82 -7.11
C VAL A 20 44.72 -18.73 -6.08
N LEU A 21 45.54 -17.68 -6.11
CA LEU A 21 45.32 -16.51 -5.27
C LEU A 21 44.37 -15.55 -5.98
N VAL A 22 43.18 -15.36 -5.43
CA VAL A 22 42.14 -14.48 -5.98
C VAL A 22 41.97 -13.27 -5.07
N LYS A 23 41.91 -12.08 -5.67
CA LYS A 23 41.60 -10.83 -4.96
C LYS A 23 40.12 -10.52 -5.11
N LEU A 24 39.38 -10.53 -4.01
CA LEU A 24 37.97 -10.15 -3.95
C LEU A 24 37.82 -8.80 -3.24
N LYS A 25 36.78 -8.03 -3.58
CA LYS A 25 36.46 -6.81 -2.84
C LYS A 25 35.67 -7.16 -1.57
N GLN A 26 35.80 -6.34 -0.54
CA GLN A 26 34.99 -6.48 0.69
C GLN A 26 33.50 -6.43 0.34
N GLY A 27 32.72 -7.37 0.88
CA GLY A 27 31.29 -7.54 0.58
C GLY A 27 31.00 -8.47 -0.61
N GLN A 28 32.01 -9.07 -1.24
CA GLN A 28 31.86 -10.18 -2.20
C GLN A 28 32.15 -11.55 -1.55
N ASP A 29 32.12 -11.56 -0.23
CA ASP A 29 32.39 -12.68 0.65
C ASP A 29 31.21 -12.73 1.64
N GLU A 30 30.63 -13.91 1.82
CA GLU A 30 29.51 -14.17 2.74
C GLU A 30 29.99 -14.83 4.05
N VAL A 31 31.28 -15.09 4.21
CA VAL A 31 31.88 -15.65 5.43
C VAL A 31 31.99 -14.56 6.50
N GLU A 32 31.64 -14.91 7.74
CA GLU A 32 31.77 -14.01 8.88
C GLU A 32 33.24 -13.70 9.16
N GLN A 33 33.57 -12.41 9.35
CA GLN A 33 34.95 -12.00 9.58
C GLN A 33 35.39 -12.26 11.03
N GLU A 34 36.41 -13.10 11.21
CA GLU A 34 37.08 -13.31 12.50
C GLU A 34 38.29 -12.38 12.68
N ALA A 35 38.62 -12.07 13.95
CA ALA A 35 39.65 -11.08 14.30
C ALA A 35 41.10 -11.53 14.04
N VAL A 36 41.35 -12.82 13.78
CA VAL A 36 42.71 -13.38 13.73
C VAL A 36 43.02 -14.01 12.36
N VAL A 37 42.22 -14.98 11.91
CA VAL A 37 42.28 -15.57 10.57
C VAL A 37 40.87 -16.02 10.19
N THR A 38 40.31 -15.51 9.09
CA THR A 38 39.05 -16.02 8.54
C THR A 38 39.27 -17.38 7.89
N ASP A 39 38.54 -18.39 8.36
CA ASP A 39 38.55 -19.72 7.76
C ASP A 39 37.63 -19.76 6.53
N TYR A 40 38.20 -20.17 5.39
CA TYR A 40 37.51 -20.29 4.11
C TYR A 40 37.33 -21.77 3.69
N SER A 41 37.59 -22.72 4.58
CA SER A 41 37.55 -24.16 4.29
C SER A 41 36.21 -24.66 3.74
N ASP A 42 35.10 -24.07 4.20
CA ASP A 42 33.73 -24.37 3.73
C ASP A 42 33.22 -23.39 2.65
N SER A 43 34.08 -22.52 2.13
CA SER A 43 33.70 -21.53 1.12
C SER A 43 33.91 -22.06 -0.30
N VAL A 44 33.10 -21.56 -1.24
CA VAL A 44 33.21 -21.90 -2.66
C VAL A 44 33.22 -20.65 -3.52
N LEU A 45 34.10 -20.62 -4.51
CA LEU A 45 34.22 -19.49 -5.43
C LEU A 45 33.20 -19.63 -6.58
N LEU A 46 32.19 -18.76 -6.58
CA LEU A 46 31.11 -18.81 -7.56
C LEU A 46 31.22 -17.68 -8.61
N PRO A 47 30.86 -17.95 -9.88
CA PRO A 47 30.75 -16.91 -10.88
C PRO A 47 29.65 -15.91 -10.53
N ILE A 48 29.97 -14.61 -10.57
CA ILE A 48 29.02 -13.51 -10.26
C ILE A 48 27.75 -13.61 -11.12
N GLN A 49 27.87 -14.03 -12.39
CA GLN A 49 26.73 -14.19 -13.30
C GLN A 49 25.70 -15.19 -12.77
N ALA A 50 26.14 -16.26 -12.09
CA ALA A 50 25.24 -17.25 -11.52
C ALA A 50 24.43 -16.67 -10.36
N ILE A 51 25.08 -15.88 -9.50
CA ILE A 51 24.45 -15.17 -8.37
C ILE A 51 23.46 -14.12 -8.89
N GLN A 52 23.88 -13.29 -9.85
CA GLN A 52 23.01 -12.26 -10.44
C GLN A 52 21.75 -12.84 -11.06
N ARG A 53 21.89 -13.94 -11.83
CA ARG A 53 20.74 -14.65 -12.41
C ARG A 53 19.79 -15.19 -11.34
N LYS A 54 20.32 -15.65 -10.20
CA LYS A 54 19.48 -16.13 -9.08
C LYS A 54 18.79 -14.98 -8.37
N ASN A 55 19.48 -13.86 -8.17
CA ASN A 55 18.89 -12.67 -7.57
C ASN A 55 17.74 -12.10 -8.44
N THR A 56 17.91 -12.07 -9.76
CA THR A 56 16.80 -11.66 -10.65
C THR A 56 15.62 -12.63 -10.56
N GLU A 57 15.87 -13.94 -10.53
CA GLU A 57 14.82 -14.95 -10.36
C GLU A 57 14.07 -14.79 -9.03
N ILE A 58 14.79 -14.49 -7.94
CA ILE A 58 14.20 -14.22 -6.61
C ILE A 58 13.32 -12.97 -6.66
N LEU A 59 13.79 -11.89 -7.28
CA LEU A 59 13.02 -10.65 -7.41
C LEU A 59 11.74 -10.85 -8.24
N ASP A 60 11.83 -11.57 -9.36
CA ASP A 60 10.69 -11.87 -10.21
C ASP A 60 9.62 -12.69 -9.47
N ARG A 61 10.05 -13.72 -8.73
CA ARG A 61 9.18 -14.53 -7.87
C ARG A 61 8.56 -13.68 -6.76
N GLY A 62 9.34 -12.80 -6.14
CA GLY A 62 8.87 -11.85 -5.14
C GLY A 62 7.79 -10.92 -5.69
N GLN A 63 8.01 -10.35 -6.87
CA GLN A 63 7.05 -9.48 -7.53
C GLN A 63 5.76 -10.23 -7.90
N SER A 64 5.86 -11.47 -8.38
CA SER A 64 4.70 -12.33 -8.65
C SER A 64 3.88 -12.63 -7.40
N LYS A 65 4.56 -12.91 -6.26
CA LYS A 65 3.91 -13.09 -4.95
C LYS A 65 3.16 -11.83 -4.52
N VAL A 66 3.79 -10.66 -4.62
CA VAL A 66 3.14 -9.38 -4.27
C VAL A 66 1.93 -9.09 -5.16
N LYS A 67 2.03 -9.33 -6.48
CA LYS A 67 0.89 -9.20 -7.40
C LYS A 67 -0.28 -10.10 -6.98
N THR A 68 0.01 -11.35 -6.59
CA THR A 68 -1.00 -12.29 -6.11
C THR A 68 -1.63 -11.84 -4.80
N LEU A 69 -0.84 -11.36 -3.84
CA LEU A 69 -1.35 -10.79 -2.59
C LEU A 69 -2.25 -9.58 -2.84
N HIS A 70 -1.91 -8.74 -3.82
CA HIS A 70 -2.76 -7.60 -4.20
C HIS A 70 -4.11 -8.05 -4.78
N LYS A 71 -4.11 -9.09 -5.63
CA LYS A 71 -5.36 -9.70 -6.14
C LYS A 71 -6.22 -10.24 -5.00
N ILE A 72 -5.62 -10.98 -4.05
CA ILE A 72 -6.33 -11.51 -2.88
C ILE A 72 -6.92 -10.37 -2.02
N LYS A 73 -6.14 -9.30 -1.79
CA LYS A 73 -6.61 -8.12 -1.05
C LYS A 73 -7.86 -7.51 -1.71
N ASN A 74 -7.81 -7.31 -3.02
CA ASN A 74 -8.92 -6.70 -3.76
C ASN A 74 -10.14 -7.61 -3.81
N PHE A 75 -9.94 -8.93 -3.94
CA PHE A 75 -11.01 -9.91 -3.88
C PHE A 75 -11.73 -9.88 -2.53
N ARG A 76 -10.98 -9.88 -1.41
CA ARG A 76 -11.56 -9.75 -0.07
C ARG A 76 -12.32 -8.44 0.13
N LYS A 77 -11.78 -7.32 -0.39
CA LYS A 77 -12.49 -6.04 -0.37
C LYS A 77 -13.83 -6.13 -1.11
N SER A 78 -13.85 -6.80 -2.26
CA SER A 78 -15.08 -7.01 -3.04
C SER A 78 -16.10 -7.86 -2.31
N ILE A 79 -15.67 -8.94 -1.64
CA ILE A 79 -16.56 -9.77 -0.82
C ILE A 79 -17.17 -8.96 0.32
N ASN A 80 -16.35 -8.26 1.09
CA ASN A 80 -16.84 -7.45 2.21
C ASN A 80 -17.86 -6.39 1.75
N TYR A 81 -17.64 -5.80 0.58
CA TYR A 81 -18.59 -4.85 -0.01
C TYR A 81 -19.90 -5.54 -0.39
N MET A 82 -19.85 -6.68 -1.06
CA MET A 82 -21.04 -7.45 -1.42
C MET A 82 -21.81 -7.94 -0.19
N GLU A 83 -21.13 -8.39 0.86
CA GLU A 83 -21.78 -8.79 2.12
C GLU A 83 -22.45 -7.62 2.83
N TRP A 84 -21.82 -6.44 2.80
CA TRP A 84 -22.43 -5.23 3.32
C TRP A 84 -23.66 -4.82 2.50
N GLU A 85 -23.57 -4.87 1.17
CA GLU A 85 -24.68 -4.55 0.27
C GLU A 85 -25.84 -5.53 0.45
N HIS A 86 -25.56 -6.82 0.61
CA HIS A 86 -26.57 -7.82 0.92
C HIS A 86 -27.32 -7.50 2.21
N ARG A 87 -26.60 -7.26 3.32
CA ARG A 87 -27.24 -6.89 4.59
C ARG A 87 -28.06 -5.62 4.47
N TYR A 88 -27.54 -4.62 3.75
CA TYR A 88 -28.27 -3.38 3.53
C TYR A 88 -29.58 -3.61 2.78
N LEU A 89 -29.58 -4.46 1.76
CA LEU A 89 -30.80 -4.81 1.02
C LEU A 89 -31.76 -5.65 1.86
N GLU A 90 -31.27 -6.57 2.69
CA GLU A 90 -32.10 -7.32 3.64
C GLU A 90 -32.81 -6.38 4.62
N ASP A 91 -32.08 -5.42 5.20
CA ASP A 91 -32.65 -4.40 6.10
C ASP A 91 -33.71 -3.56 5.37
N GLN A 92 -33.44 -3.15 4.13
CA GLN A 92 -34.43 -2.41 3.32
C GLN A 92 -35.69 -3.22 3.02
N VAL A 93 -35.56 -4.51 2.73
CA VAL A 93 -36.70 -5.39 2.51
C VAL A 93 -37.53 -5.49 3.78
N HIS A 94 -36.87 -5.69 4.92
CA HIS A 94 -37.53 -5.74 6.22
C HIS A 94 -38.30 -4.45 6.54
N ASP A 95 -37.65 -3.28 6.37
CA ASP A 95 -38.29 -1.97 6.56
C ASP A 95 -39.55 -1.80 5.67
N LEU A 96 -39.47 -2.27 4.41
CA LEU A 96 -40.60 -2.20 3.48
C LEU A 96 -41.74 -3.15 3.85
N GLU A 97 -41.42 -4.36 4.35
CA GLU A 97 -42.41 -5.32 4.84
C GLU A 97 -43.12 -4.82 6.10
N GLU A 98 -42.38 -4.23 7.04
CA GLU A 98 -42.96 -3.57 8.21
C GLU A 98 -43.87 -2.41 7.79
N TYR A 99 -43.39 -1.54 6.90
CA TYR A 99 -44.18 -0.42 6.37
C TYR A 99 -45.47 -0.90 5.67
N PHE A 100 -45.37 -1.97 4.90
CA PHE A 100 -46.53 -2.58 4.25
C PHE A 100 -47.53 -3.14 5.27
N THR A 101 -47.04 -3.82 6.30
CA THR A 101 -47.86 -4.36 7.39
C THR A 101 -48.56 -3.25 8.16
N ASP A 102 -47.84 -2.18 8.47
CA ASP A 102 -48.39 -0.99 9.13
C ASP A 102 -49.51 -0.37 8.31
N LEU A 103 -49.33 -0.23 6.99
CA LEU A 103 -50.38 0.25 6.10
C LEU A 103 -51.60 -0.67 6.07
N GLN A 104 -51.41 -1.99 6.06
CA GLN A 104 -52.52 -2.95 6.09
C GLN A 104 -53.30 -2.90 7.39
N LEU A 105 -52.62 -2.69 8.52
CA LEU A 105 -53.22 -2.62 9.85
C LEU A 105 -53.68 -1.20 10.22
N LEU A 106 -53.41 -0.20 9.37
CA LEU A 106 -53.72 1.20 9.63
C LEU A 106 -55.24 1.41 9.73
N ARG A 107 -55.71 1.75 10.94
CA ARG A 107 -57.09 2.19 11.13
C ARG A 107 -57.25 3.64 10.68
N VAL A 108 -58.04 3.87 9.64
CA VAL A 108 -58.36 5.22 9.16
C VAL A 108 -59.17 5.99 10.21
N THR A 109 -58.56 7.04 10.80
CA THR A 109 -59.20 7.94 11.77
C THR A 109 -59.77 9.20 11.09
N LYS A 110 -60.69 9.91 11.76
CA LYS A 110 -61.25 11.16 11.23
C LYS A 110 -60.19 12.26 11.02
N SER A 111 -59.17 12.32 11.88
CA SER A 111 -58.04 13.24 11.70
C SER A 111 -57.23 12.89 10.45
N LEU A 112 -56.94 11.60 10.23
CA LEU A 112 -56.25 11.15 9.02
C LEU A 112 -57.06 11.45 7.75
N GLN A 113 -58.38 11.28 7.79
CA GLN A 113 -59.26 11.66 6.68
C GLN A 113 -59.27 13.17 6.41
N SER A 114 -59.26 13.99 7.46
CA SER A 114 -59.16 15.46 7.36
C SER A 114 -57.84 15.86 6.70
N ILE A 115 -56.71 15.24 7.09
CA ILE A 115 -55.40 15.42 6.44
C ILE A 115 -55.44 15.01 4.96
N ILE A 116 -55.97 13.81 4.64
CA ILE A 116 -56.07 13.32 3.24
C ILE A 116 -56.95 14.25 2.39
N LYS A 117 -57.99 14.84 2.97
CA LYS A 117 -58.87 15.80 2.30
C LYS A 117 -58.27 17.21 2.18
N GLY A 118 -57.05 17.43 2.69
CA GLY A 118 -56.34 18.71 2.61
C GLY A 118 -56.77 19.74 3.65
N ASP A 119 -57.50 19.32 4.68
CA ASP A 119 -57.94 20.21 5.76
C ASP A 119 -56.79 20.35 6.78
N GLN A 120 -55.84 21.26 6.49
CA GLN A 120 -54.71 21.53 7.37
C GLN A 120 -55.15 22.42 8.53
N THR A 121 -55.01 21.92 9.75
CA THR A 121 -55.27 22.72 10.95
C THR A 121 -54.14 23.72 11.18
N GLU A 122 -54.43 24.83 11.84
CA GLU A 122 -53.42 25.84 12.19
C GLU A 122 -52.28 25.27 13.06
N SER A 123 -52.56 24.20 13.80
CA SER A 123 -51.58 23.43 14.57
C SER A 123 -50.55 22.74 13.66
N ASP A 124 -50.98 22.17 12.54
CA ASP A 124 -50.11 21.44 11.60
C ASP A 124 -49.11 22.39 10.94
N LYS A 125 -49.55 23.60 10.58
CA LYS A 125 -48.66 24.65 10.04
C LYS A 125 -47.55 25.03 11.03
N LYS A 126 -47.88 25.20 12.32
CA LYS A 126 -46.91 25.49 13.38
C LYS A 126 -45.92 24.34 13.64
N ILE A 127 -46.32 23.10 13.34
CA ILE A 127 -45.44 21.94 13.44
C ILE A 127 -44.48 21.91 12.25
N VAL A 128 -44.99 22.16 11.03
CA VAL A 128 -44.18 22.26 9.80
C VAL A 128 -43.12 23.36 9.95
N GLU A 129 -43.52 24.58 10.36
CA GLU A 129 -42.58 25.69 10.60
C GLU A 129 -41.48 25.34 11.61
N ARG A 130 -41.82 24.60 12.68
CA ARG A 130 -40.84 24.13 13.67
C ARG A 130 -39.85 23.14 13.07
N TYR A 131 -40.31 22.20 12.26
CA TYR A 131 -39.45 21.22 11.60
C TYR A 131 -38.59 21.85 10.51
N GLU A 132 -39.12 22.82 9.76
CA GLU A 132 -38.35 23.60 8.79
C GLU A 132 -37.24 24.38 9.47
N HIS A 133 -37.54 25.07 10.57
CA HIS A 133 -36.55 25.80 11.35
C HIS A 133 -35.47 24.86 11.91
N LYS A 134 -35.87 23.69 12.44
CA LYS A 134 -34.92 22.66 12.90
C LYS A 134 -34.03 22.16 11.76
N THR A 135 -34.60 21.90 10.60
CA THR A 135 -33.88 21.45 9.40
C THR A 135 -32.89 22.50 8.94
N GLN A 136 -33.27 23.78 8.97
CA GLN A 136 -32.40 24.90 8.62
C GLN A 136 -31.21 25.03 9.57
N ILE A 137 -31.43 24.90 10.88
CA ILE A 137 -30.34 24.89 11.87
C ILE A 137 -29.40 23.70 11.61
N MET A 138 -29.95 22.52 11.38
CA MET A 138 -29.16 21.32 11.13
C MET A 138 -28.32 21.45 9.84
N ALA A 139 -28.90 21.99 8.77
CA ALA A 139 -28.20 22.26 7.52
C ALA A 139 -27.07 23.28 7.70
N LYS A 140 -27.31 24.36 8.46
CA LYS A 140 -26.29 25.35 8.80
C LYS A 140 -25.12 24.73 9.57
N ASN A 141 -25.43 24.00 10.64
CA ASN A 141 -24.41 23.33 11.46
C ASN A 141 -23.60 22.32 10.65
N HIS A 142 -24.27 21.58 9.74
CA HIS A 142 -23.60 20.64 8.85
C HIS A 142 -22.64 21.37 7.90
N SER A 143 -23.10 22.44 7.25
CA SER A 143 -22.27 23.27 6.37
C SER A 143 -21.03 23.82 7.07
N GLU A 144 -21.19 24.38 8.28
CA GLU A 144 -20.07 24.86 9.09
C GLU A 144 -19.07 23.75 9.43
N LYS A 145 -19.57 22.54 9.74
CA LYS A 145 -18.72 21.39 10.04
C LYS A 145 -17.95 20.91 8.81
N VAL A 146 -18.61 20.86 7.64
CA VAL A 146 -17.97 20.53 6.35
C VAL A 146 -16.89 21.55 6.03
N ALA A 147 -17.15 22.85 6.16
CA ALA A 147 -16.16 23.91 5.93
C ALA A 147 -14.93 23.76 6.83
N LYS A 148 -15.12 23.45 8.13
CA LYS A 148 -14.01 23.18 9.07
C LYS A 148 -13.18 21.98 8.65
N LEU A 149 -13.82 20.89 8.23
CA LEU A 149 -13.15 19.67 7.76
C LEU A 149 -12.37 19.93 6.47
N GLN A 150 -12.95 20.67 5.52
CA GLN A 150 -12.28 21.08 4.29
C GLN A 150 -11.04 21.93 4.57
N LEU A 151 -11.14 22.90 5.48
CA LEU A 151 -9.99 23.72 5.88
C LEU A 151 -8.89 22.88 6.56
N SER A 152 -9.28 21.90 7.39
CA SER A 152 -8.31 20.97 7.98
C SER A 152 -7.64 20.09 6.91
N SER A 153 -8.40 19.65 5.90
CA SER A 153 -7.89 18.85 4.80
C SER A 153 -6.90 19.63 3.95
N THR A 154 -7.18 20.91 3.64
CA THR A 154 -6.24 21.75 2.87
C THR A 154 -4.97 22.03 3.64
N LYS A 155 -5.05 22.28 4.95
CA LYS A 155 -3.85 22.42 5.81
C LYS A 155 -3.00 21.16 5.82
N LEU A 156 -3.62 19.98 5.93
CA LEU A 156 -2.90 18.71 5.88
C LEU A 156 -2.21 18.49 4.52
N LEU A 157 -2.88 18.84 3.42
CA LEU A 157 -2.27 18.77 2.08
C LEU A 157 -1.04 19.69 1.96
N GLN A 158 -1.13 20.92 2.47
CA GLN A 158 0.02 21.84 2.51
C GLN A 158 1.18 21.27 3.34
N GLN A 159 0.90 20.69 4.50
CA GLN A 159 1.94 20.04 5.32
C GLN A 159 2.59 18.86 4.61
N ILE A 160 1.82 18.07 3.85
CA ILE A 160 2.37 16.96 3.05
C ILE A 160 3.32 17.50 1.99
N GLU A 161 2.94 18.57 1.29
CA GLU A 161 3.77 19.21 0.25
C GLU A 161 5.06 19.78 0.84
N GLU A 162 4.99 20.48 1.97
CA GLU A 162 6.17 20.98 2.68
C GLU A 162 7.12 19.84 3.08
N ARG A 163 6.59 18.76 3.66
CA ARG A 163 7.39 17.59 4.05
C ARG A 163 7.99 16.86 2.85
N GLN A 164 7.30 16.83 1.72
CA GLN A 164 7.85 16.29 0.47
C GLN A 164 9.02 17.16 -0.03
N GLY A 165 8.87 18.48 -0.02
CA GLY A 165 9.94 19.41 -0.37
C GLY A 165 11.16 19.30 0.55
N GLU A 166 10.96 19.13 1.86
CA GLU A 166 12.05 18.85 2.82
C GLU A 166 12.77 17.54 2.49
N ASN A 167 12.02 16.47 2.24
CA ASN A 167 12.59 15.17 1.88
C ASN A 167 13.42 15.25 0.59
N ASP A 168 12.97 16.01 -0.41
CA ASP A 168 13.70 16.17 -1.67
C ASP A 168 14.99 16.98 -1.49
N LYS A 169 14.98 18.01 -0.63
CA LYS A 169 16.21 18.72 -0.23
C LYS A 169 17.20 17.80 0.50
N LEU A 170 16.71 16.99 1.45
CA LEU A 170 17.55 16.04 2.18
C LEU A 170 18.15 14.99 1.23
N LYS A 171 17.39 14.52 0.24
CA LYS A 171 17.92 13.63 -0.80
C LYS A 171 19.01 14.29 -1.64
N GLN A 172 18.85 15.57 -2.02
CA GLN A 172 19.88 16.30 -2.74
C GLN A 172 21.17 16.40 -1.92
N GLN A 173 21.06 16.78 -0.64
CA GLN A 173 22.20 16.83 0.28
C GLN A 173 22.88 15.47 0.45
N LEU A 174 22.10 14.39 0.52
CA LEU A 174 22.61 13.03 0.58
C LEU A 174 23.45 12.71 -0.68
N ASN A 175 22.92 13.00 -1.87
CA ASN A 175 23.62 12.76 -3.13
C ASN A 175 24.92 13.57 -3.26
N GLU A 176 24.90 14.84 -2.83
CA GLU A 176 26.09 15.70 -2.81
C GLU A 176 27.17 15.13 -1.88
N LEU A 177 26.77 14.69 -0.68
CA LEU A 177 27.67 14.09 0.29
C LEU A 177 28.23 12.77 -0.23
N GLU A 178 27.40 11.94 -0.85
CA GLU A 178 27.81 10.67 -1.48
C GLU A 178 28.83 10.91 -2.60
N SER A 179 28.62 11.93 -3.45
CA SER A 179 29.59 12.35 -4.45
C SER A 179 30.91 12.82 -3.84
N SER A 180 30.86 13.61 -2.76
CA SER A 180 32.05 14.08 -2.04
C SER A 180 32.85 12.93 -1.42
N VAL A 181 32.16 11.97 -0.82
CA VAL A 181 32.78 10.74 -0.28
C VAL A 181 33.40 9.91 -1.40
N ALA A 182 32.70 9.73 -2.53
CA ALA A 182 33.23 9.00 -3.68
C ALA A 182 34.52 9.64 -4.26
N VAL A 183 34.58 10.98 -4.31
CA VAL A 183 35.80 11.70 -4.71
C VAL A 183 36.93 11.49 -3.70
N ARG A 184 36.64 11.52 -2.39
CA ARG A 184 37.67 11.24 -1.36
C ARG A 184 38.18 9.81 -1.43
N GLU A 185 37.30 8.85 -1.63
CA GLU A 185 37.69 7.45 -1.82
C GLU A 185 38.56 7.25 -3.06
N SER A 186 38.25 7.92 -4.18
CA SER A 186 39.05 7.81 -5.41
C SER A 186 40.45 8.38 -5.23
N ILE A 187 40.58 9.51 -4.53
CA ILE A 187 41.88 10.08 -4.14
C ILE A 187 42.65 9.10 -3.25
N HIS A 188 42.00 8.51 -2.25
CA HIS A 188 42.66 7.58 -1.33
C HIS A 188 43.07 6.25 -2.00
N ARG A 189 42.35 5.81 -3.03
CA ARG A 189 42.73 4.64 -3.85
C ARG A 189 43.83 4.94 -4.88
N SER A 190 44.10 6.21 -5.18
CA SER A 190 45.12 6.64 -6.14
C SER A 190 46.51 6.89 -5.53
N ARG A 191 46.61 6.91 -4.19
CA ARG A 191 47.88 6.95 -3.43
C ARG A 191 48.27 5.54 -2.99
#